data_AF-A0A7W8GJE4-F1
#
_entry.id   AF-A0A7W8GJE4-F1
#
_cell.length_a   1.000
_cell.length_b   1.000
_cell.length_c   1.000
_cell.angle_alpha   90.00
_cell.angle_beta   90.00
_cell.angle_gamma   90.00
#
_symmetry.space_group_name_H-M   'P 1'
#
loop_
_entity.id
_entity.type
_entity.pdbx_description
1 polymer ?
#
loop_
_entity_poly.entity_id
_entity_poly.type
_entity_poly.pdbx_seq_one_letter_code
_entity_poly.pdbx_strand_id
1 'polypeptide(L)'
;MTLRLSPTLRRSLLAFAALGAAFLGALLVLRGAAVGWGLIAVAFPASLVLALAGDALGGDFSGTLRARWAALAGQLRPWMWWFCAYVALKIPVPLWPEGFPLLGLLSTAALCVAGWLYAAERVGARRAWAMAALSFSVGLGVELLGSRTGFPFGSYSYETSPPPTLLTVPLIVPLGWFALTLAATRLAGGRAWLAGLLMVAWDVGLEPLMTAQRYWLWSDPAPLWAGAPLQNFVGWWVVGTGLAWAFTRIAPGLFGRSGRGWGWPVQERAAGRVPVAFRAEAVSVEPAPRPDLSRLSFAVAYPVELFFLPGGLVLVGRYLEAGVTLLAMLGALALARAARGRA
;
A
#
# COMPACT_ATOMS: atom_id res chain seq x y z
N MET A 1 38.03 2.27 19.98
CA MET A 1 37.70 1.68 18.66
C MET A 1 36.38 2.27 18.21
N THR A 2 36.40 3.32 17.40
CA THR A 2 35.18 3.97 16.88
C THR A 2 34.61 3.13 15.74
N LEU A 3 33.47 2.49 15.97
CA LEU A 3 32.73 1.78 14.92
C LEU A 3 32.36 2.76 13.80
N ARG A 4 33.05 2.69 12.66
CA ARG A 4 32.68 3.46 11.46
C ARG A 4 31.48 2.79 10.80
N LEU A 5 30.31 3.42 10.90
CA LEU A 5 29.10 2.98 10.19
C LEU A 5 29.31 3.09 8.68
N SER A 6 28.76 2.14 7.91
CA SER A 6 28.73 2.28 6.44
C SER A 6 27.89 3.50 6.03
N PRO A 7 28.14 4.11 4.86
CA PRO A 7 27.36 5.27 4.41
C PRO A 7 25.86 4.96 4.33
N THR A 8 25.49 3.81 3.76
CA THR A 8 24.10 3.33 3.74
C THR A 8 23.49 3.20 5.14
N LEU A 9 24.20 2.57 6.08
CA LEU A 9 23.70 2.44 7.44
C LEU A 9 23.56 3.80 8.13
N ARG A 10 24.51 4.72 7.92
CA ARG A 10 24.48 6.07 8.47
C ARG A 10 23.26 6.86 7.99
N ARG A 11 23.02 6.94 6.67
CA ARG A 11 21.88 7.67 6.12
C ARG A 11 20.54 7.06 6.55
N SER A 12 20.45 5.72 6.61
CA SER A 12 19.26 5.02 7.09
C SER A 12 18.98 5.31 8.57
N LEU A 13 19.99 5.23 9.44
CA LEU A 13 19.81 5.53 10.88
C LEU A 13 19.38 6.98 11.11
N LEU A 14 19.97 7.94 10.39
CA LEU A 14 19.57 9.34 10.48
C LEU A 14 18.14 9.57 9.99
N ALA A 15 17.76 8.94 8.88
CA ALA A 15 16.40 8.99 8.36
C ALA A 15 15.39 8.39 9.35
N PHE A 16 15.69 7.23 9.93
CA PHE A 16 14.84 6.60 10.93
C PHE A 16 14.75 7.41 12.23
N ALA A 17 15.85 8.03 12.67
CA ALA A 17 15.83 8.91 13.83
C ALA A 17 14.91 10.14 13.58
N ALA A 18 15.02 10.77 12.42
CA ALA A 18 14.13 11.87 12.03
C ALA A 18 12.66 11.42 11.89
N LEU A 19 12.42 10.24 11.32
CA LEU A 19 11.07 9.67 11.24
C LEU A 19 10.50 9.36 12.64
N GLY A 20 11.33 8.85 13.55
CA GLY A 20 10.97 8.62 14.95
C GLY A 20 10.63 9.91 15.69
N ALA A 21 11.36 11.00 15.42
CA ALA A 21 11.02 12.32 15.94
C ALA A 21 9.68 12.83 15.38
N ALA A 22 9.40 12.65 14.08
CA ALA A 22 8.11 12.98 13.50
C ALA A 22 6.97 12.17 14.14
N PHE A 23 7.20 10.87 14.39
CA PHE A 23 6.24 10.01 15.08
C PHE A 23 6.00 10.45 16.53
N LEU A 24 7.05 10.82 17.26
CA LEU A 24 6.91 11.44 18.58
C LEU A 24 6.08 12.73 18.50
N GLY A 25 6.30 13.55 17.48
CA GLY A 25 5.50 14.74 17.21
C GLY A 25 4.01 14.41 17.04
N ALA A 26 3.69 13.35 16.29
CA ALA A 26 2.32 12.87 16.15
C ALA A 26 1.71 12.44 17.50
N LEU A 27 2.46 11.70 18.34
CA LEU A 27 2.00 11.32 19.68
C LEU A 27 1.77 12.53 20.58
N LEU A 28 2.59 13.58 20.46
CA LEU A 28 2.40 14.84 21.20
C LEU A 28 1.13 15.57 20.75
N VAL A 29 0.88 15.66 19.44
CA VAL A 29 -0.36 16.24 18.91
C VAL A 29 -1.59 15.49 19.44
N LEU A 30 -1.56 14.16 19.43
CA LEU A 30 -2.64 13.31 19.97
C LEU A 30 -2.88 13.52 21.47
N ARG A 31 -1.88 14.02 22.21
CA ARG A 31 -1.99 14.40 23.62
C ARG A 31 -2.29 15.89 23.85
N GLY A 32 -2.64 16.63 22.81
CA GLY A 32 -2.99 18.05 22.88
C GLY A 32 -1.79 19.01 22.91
N ALA A 33 -0.57 18.53 22.69
CA ALA A 33 0.62 19.37 22.71
C ALA A 33 0.94 19.93 21.31
N ALA A 34 0.64 21.22 21.11
CA ALA A 34 0.82 21.91 19.82
C ALA A 34 2.26 21.89 19.27
N VAL A 35 3.26 21.79 20.13
CA VAL A 35 4.68 21.65 19.72
C VAL A 35 4.93 20.44 18.83
N GLY A 36 4.08 19.41 18.93
CA GLY A 36 4.15 18.22 18.09
C GLY A 36 4.01 18.54 16.59
N TRP A 37 3.23 19.55 16.22
CA TRP A 37 3.11 19.99 14.82
C TRP A 37 4.42 20.54 14.27
N GLY A 38 5.15 21.33 15.04
CA GLY A 38 6.47 21.83 14.66
C GLY A 38 7.48 20.68 14.48
N LEU A 39 7.42 19.69 15.36
CA LEU A 39 8.29 18.51 15.27
C LEU A 39 8.00 17.69 14.02
N ILE A 40 6.72 17.47 13.66
CA ILE A 40 6.33 16.80 12.40
C ILE A 40 6.82 17.60 11.20
N ALA A 41 6.55 18.91 11.16
CA ALA A 41 6.84 19.79 10.03
C ALA A 41 8.34 19.83 9.69
N VAL A 42 9.21 19.67 10.68
CA VAL A 42 10.67 19.63 10.47
C VAL A 42 11.16 18.20 10.25
N ALA A 43 10.80 17.27 11.13
CA ALA A 43 11.42 15.96 11.19
C ALA A 43 10.96 15.03 10.06
N PHE A 44 9.71 15.15 9.59
CA PHE A 44 9.22 14.31 8.49
C PHE A 44 9.91 14.65 7.15
N PRO A 45 9.98 15.92 6.69
CA PRO A 45 10.77 16.26 5.50
C PRO A 45 12.26 15.94 5.67
N ALA A 46 12.82 16.17 6.87
CA ALA A 46 14.20 15.81 7.16
C ALA A 46 14.44 14.31 6.98
N SER A 47 13.51 13.43 7.37
CA SER A 47 13.66 11.98 7.18
C SER A 47 13.84 11.58 5.71
N LEU A 48 13.11 12.23 4.79
CA LEU A 48 13.19 11.96 3.35
C LEU A 48 14.52 12.45 2.78
N VAL A 49 14.93 13.65 3.17
CA VAL A 49 16.21 14.23 2.74
C VAL A 49 17.39 13.43 3.29
N LEU A 50 17.34 13.03 4.56
CA LEU A 50 18.39 12.22 5.21
C LEU A 50 18.43 10.80 4.65
N ALA A 51 17.30 10.22 4.24
CA ALA A 51 17.29 8.93 3.55
C ALA A 51 18.07 8.99 2.22
N LEU A 52 18.01 10.14 1.54
CA LEU A 52 18.73 10.35 0.29
C LEU A 52 20.18 10.79 0.51
N ALA A 53 20.51 11.63 1.48
CA ALA A 53 21.83 12.27 1.56
C ALA A 53 22.43 12.35 2.97
N GLY A 54 21.89 11.65 3.96
CA GLY A 54 22.36 11.71 5.35
C GLY A 54 23.82 11.30 5.57
N ASP A 55 24.37 10.46 4.69
CA ASP A 55 25.79 10.08 4.69
C ASP A 55 26.73 11.17 4.19
N ALA A 56 26.20 12.16 3.46
CA ALA A 56 26.92 13.33 2.99
C ALA A 56 26.85 14.53 3.95
N LEU A 57 26.29 14.36 5.16
CA LEU A 57 26.34 15.40 6.20
C LEU A 57 27.80 15.72 6.57
N GLY A 58 28.18 16.99 6.44
CA GLY A 58 29.56 17.47 6.61
C GLY A 58 30.42 17.42 5.34
N GLY A 59 29.84 17.03 4.20
CA GLY A 59 30.47 17.07 2.87
C GLY A 59 29.57 17.78 1.84
N ASP A 60 29.61 17.33 0.58
CA ASP A 60 28.72 17.84 -0.49
C ASP A 60 27.29 17.26 -0.39
N PHE A 61 26.57 17.69 0.65
CA PHE A 61 25.20 17.26 0.91
C PHE A 61 24.25 17.65 -0.24
N SER A 62 24.31 18.91 -0.68
CA SER A 62 23.40 19.44 -1.70
C SER A 62 23.63 18.81 -3.08
N GLY A 63 24.89 18.59 -3.48
CA GLY A 63 25.21 17.89 -4.71
C GLY A 63 24.78 16.42 -4.66
N THR A 64 25.04 15.74 -3.55
CA THR A 64 24.63 14.35 -3.33
C THR A 64 23.11 14.19 -3.37
N LEU A 65 22.38 15.08 -2.69
CA LEU A 65 20.91 15.08 -2.67
C LEU A 65 20.34 15.28 -4.08
N ARG A 66 20.83 16.28 -4.83
CA ARG A 66 20.38 16.52 -6.21
C ARG A 66 20.66 15.33 -7.12
N ALA A 67 21.86 14.75 -7.04
CA ALA A 67 22.24 13.63 -7.88
C ALA A 67 21.40 12.37 -7.59
N ARG A 68 21.17 12.05 -6.31
CA ARG A 68 20.36 10.90 -5.90
C ARG A 68 18.88 11.11 -6.19
N TRP A 69 18.36 12.31 -5.97
CA TRP A 69 16.99 12.66 -6.36
C TRP A 69 16.79 12.53 -7.86
N ALA A 70 17.69 13.09 -8.69
CA ALA A 70 17.60 12.98 -10.15
C ALA A 70 17.64 11.52 -10.62
N ALA A 71 18.51 10.70 -10.01
CA ALA A 71 18.59 9.27 -10.32
C ALA A 71 17.33 8.49 -9.90
N LEU A 72 16.68 8.86 -8.80
CA LEU A 72 15.42 8.27 -8.36
C LEU A 72 14.26 8.72 -9.25
N ALA A 73 14.11 10.04 -9.43
CA ALA A 73 13.05 10.65 -10.23
C ALA A 73 13.09 10.18 -11.69
N GLY A 74 14.28 9.99 -12.27
CA GLY A 74 14.44 9.45 -13.62
C GLY A 74 13.97 8.00 -13.78
N GLN A 75 13.74 7.26 -12.70
CA GLN A 75 13.22 5.90 -12.71
C GLN A 75 11.73 5.81 -12.32
N LEU A 76 11.16 6.88 -11.76
CA LEU A 76 9.76 6.90 -11.35
C LEU A 76 8.85 6.95 -12.59
N ARG A 77 7.97 5.96 -12.68
CA ARG A 77 6.90 5.90 -13.69
C ARG A 77 5.69 6.71 -13.21
N PRO A 78 4.82 7.22 -14.11
CA PRO A 78 3.60 7.93 -13.74
C PRO A 78 2.75 7.26 -12.65
N TRP A 79 2.56 5.94 -12.74
CA TRP A 79 1.79 5.20 -11.72
C TRP A 79 2.42 5.25 -10.32
N MET A 80 3.75 5.34 -10.22
CA MET A 80 4.46 5.35 -8.94
C MET A 80 4.21 6.65 -8.18
N TRP A 81 4.06 7.78 -8.88
CA TRP A 81 3.71 9.06 -8.27
C TRP A 81 2.32 9.01 -7.63
N TRP A 82 1.34 8.46 -8.35
CA TRP A 82 0.00 8.23 -7.81
C TRP A 82 -0.01 7.22 -6.66
N PHE A 83 0.84 6.20 -6.73
CA PHE A 83 1.02 5.26 -5.62
C PHE A 83 1.62 5.94 -4.38
N CYS A 84 2.62 6.81 -4.55
CA CYS A 84 3.16 7.63 -3.48
C CYS A 84 2.10 8.57 -2.89
N ALA A 85 1.24 9.16 -3.73
CA ALA A 85 0.12 9.98 -3.27
C ALA A 85 -0.89 9.16 -2.44
N TYR A 86 -1.22 7.95 -2.87
CA TYR A 86 -2.07 7.01 -2.12
C TYR A 86 -1.50 6.73 -0.72
N VAL A 87 -0.19 6.49 -0.60
CA VAL A 87 0.49 6.29 0.69
C VAL A 87 0.48 7.57 1.53
N ALA A 88 0.84 8.70 0.92
CA ALA A 88 0.93 9.98 1.60
C ALA A 88 -0.41 10.42 2.20
N LEU A 89 -1.53 10.16 1.51
CA LEU A 89 -2.87 10.50 1.98
C LEU A 89 -3.31 9.72 3.22
N LYS A 90 -2.68 8.58 3.54
CA LYS A 90 -2.96 7.79 4.75
C LYS A 90 -2.21 8.31 5.98
N ILE A 91 -1.14 9.09 5.81
CA ILE A 91 -0.28 9.57 6.90
C ILE A 91 -1.02 10.53 7.86
N PRO A 92 -1.83 11.51 7.38
CA PRO A 92 -2.50 12.45 8.27
C PRO A 92 -3.69 11.87 9.04
N VAL A 93 -4.22 10.72 8.63
CA VAL A 93 -5.48 10.14 9.15
C VAL A 93 -5.52 10.07 10.69
N PRO A 94 -4.49 9.59 11.40
CA PRO A 94 -4.52 9.53 12.87
C PRO A 94 -4.62 10.90 13.53
N LEU A 95 -4.12 11.96 12.87
CA LEU A 95 -4.08 13.33 13.38
C LEU A 95 -5.30 14.16 12.96
N TRP A 96 -6.08 13.68 11.99
CA TRP A 96 -7.28 14.34 11.51
C TRP A 96 -8.40 13.31 11.23
N PRO A 97 -9.02 12.76 12.29
CA PRO A 97 -10.06 11.74 12.16
C PRO A 97 -11.28 12.22 11.35
N GLU A 98 -11.66 13.50 11.47
CA GLU A 98 -12.78 14.08 10.73
C GLU A 98 -12.50 14.13 9.22
N GLY A 99 -11.23 14.18 8.83
CA GLY A 99 -10.79 14.11 7.44
C GLY A 99 -10.77 12.69 6.86
N PHE A 100 -11.00 11.65 7.68
CA PHE A 100 -10.92 10.25 7.25
C PHE A 100 -11.75 9.91 6.00
N PRO A 101 -13.03 10.35 5.87
CA PRO A 101 -13.80 10.10 4.65
C PRO A 101 -13.16 10.66 3.38
N LEU A 102 -12.73 11.91 3.43
CA LEU A 102 -12.11 12.59 2.29
C LEU A 102 -10.77 11.94 1.94
N LEU A 103 -9.90 11.75 2.95
CA LEU A 103 -8.58 11.15 2.77
C LEU A 103 -8.68 9.70 2.28
N GLY A 104 -9.63 8.92 2.79
CA GLY A 104 -9.89 7.55 2.36
C GLY A 104 -10.32 7.47 0.90
N LEU A 105 -11.24 8.34 0.48
CA LEU A 105 -11.68 8.44 -0.90
C LEU A 105 -10.54 8.86 -1.83
N LEU A 106 -9.82 9.93 -1.50
CA LEU A 106 -8.71 10.44 -2.30
C LEU A 106 -7.57 9.41 -2.39
N SER A 107 -7.27 8.73 -1.29
CA SER A 107 -6.25 7.66 -1.24
C SER A 107 -6.66 6.51 -2.17
N THR A 108 -7.90 6.04 -2.08
CA THR A 108 -8.41 4.96 -2.94
C THR A 108 -8.48 5.37 -4.41
N ALA A 109 -8.87 6.60 -4.71
CA ALA A 109 -8.85 7.15 -6.06
C ALA A 109 -7.42 7.21 -6.61
N ALA A 110 -6.45 7.69 -5.82
CA ALA A 110 -5.04 7.69 -6.20
C ALA A 110 -4.51 6.28 -6.45
N LEU A 111 -4.91 5.29 -5.63
CA LEU A 111 -4.57 3.89 -5.85
C LEU A 111 -5.18 3.34 -7.15
N CYS A 112 -6.42 3.72 -7.46
CA CYS A 112 -7.07 3.34 -8.72
C CYS A 112 -6.37 3.94 -9.94
N VAL A 113 -6.03 5.22 -9.90
CA VAL A 113 -5.28 5.88 -10.98
C VAL A 113 -3.90 5.23 -11.14
N ALA A 114 -3.20 4.94 -10.04
CA ALA A 114 -1.95 4.19 -10.08
C ALA A 114 -2.12 2.80 -10.72
N GLY A 115 -3.15 2.05 -10.32
CA GLY A 115 -3.44 0.73 -10.86
C GLY A 115 -3.77 0.77 -12.35
N TRP A 116 -4.58 1.73 -12.77
CA TRP A 116 -4.94 1.94 -14.17
C TRP A 116 -3.72 2.31 -15.02
N LEU A 117 -2.89 3.27 -14.58
CA LEU A 117 -1.65 3.65 -15.27
C LEU A 117 -0.68 2.46 -15.36
N TYR A 118 -0.51 1.72 -14.26
CA TYR A 118 0.33 0.51 -14.23
C TYR A 118 -0.10 -0.52 -15.28
N ALA A 119 -1.41 -0.75 -15.41
CA ALA A 119 -1.98 -1.66 -16.41
C ALA A 119 -1.86 -1.08 -17.82
N ALA A 120 -2.19 0.19 -18.02
CA ALA A 120 -2.16 0.86 -19.32
C ALA A 120 -0.75 0.86 -19.93
N GLU A 121 0.28 1.12 -19.11
CA GLU A 121 1.69 1.05 -19.52
C GLU A 121 2.14 -0.35 -19.98
N ARG A 122 1.48 -1.42 -19.52
CA ARG A 122 1.93 -2.82 -19.74
C ARG A 122 1.10 -3.59 -20.75
N VAL A 123 -0.20 -3.32 -20.82
CA VAL A 123 -1.15 -4.04 -21.67
C VAL A 123 -2.00 -3.13 -22.54
N GLY A 124 -1.74 -1.82 -22.52
CA GLY A 124 -2.45 -0.80 -23.29
C GLY A 124 -3.75 -0.32 -22.62
N ALA A 125 -4.13 0.91 -22.95
CA ALA A 125 -5.28 1.60 -22.33
C ALA A 125 -6.60 0.83 -22.51
N ARG A 126 -6.83 0.18 -23.67
CA ARG A 126 -8.06 -0.59 -23.93
C ARG A 126 -8.27 -1.70 -22.90
N ARG A 127 -7.23 -2.50 -22.62
CA ARG A 127 -7.31 -3.60 -21.65
C ARG A 127 -7.37 -3.08 -20.22
N ALA A 128 -6.66 -1.99 -19.92
CA ALA A 128 -6.74 -1.34 -18.61
C ALA A 128 -8.16 -0.84 -18.32
N TRP A 129 -8.80 -0.16 -19.27
CA TRP A 129 -10.21 0.26 -19.16
C TRP A 129 -11.17 -0.92 -19.08
N ALA A 130 -10.97 -1.98 -19.85
CA ALA A 130 -11.81 -3.18 -19.75
C ALA A 130 -11.77 -3.79 -18.35
N MET A 131 -10.59 -3.91 -17.72
CA MET A 131 -10.47 -4.39 -16.34
C MET A 131 -11.09 -3.43 -15.33
N ALA A 132 -10.85 -2.12 -15.47
CA ALA A 132 -11.39 -1.10 -14.58
C ALA A 132 -12.91 -1.05 -14.63
N ALA A 133 -13.49 -0.95 -15.83
CA ALA A 133 -14.94 -0.91 -16.04
C ALA A 133 -15.61 -2.20 -15.56
N LEU A 134 -15.07 -3.37 -15.91
CA LEU A 134 -15.60 -4.66 -15.45
C LEU A 134 -15.64 -4.73 -13.92
N SER A 135 -14.52 -4.43 -13.27
CA SER A 135 -14.43 -4.53 -11.81
C SER A 135 -15.28 -3.48 -11.11
N PHE A 136 -15.35 -2.27 -11.64
CA PHE A 136 -16.19 -1.22 -11.10
C PHE A 136 -17.67 -1.61 -11.20
N SER A 137 -18.12 -2.08 -12.37
CA SER A 137 -19.52 -2.47 -12.59
C SER A 137 -19.92 -3.70 -11.78
N VAL A 138 -19.07 -4.73 -11.72
CA VAL A 138 -19.33 -5.93 -10.90
C VAL A 138 -19.33 -5.55 -9.43
N GLY A 139 -18.31 -4.81 -8.96
CA GLY A 139 -18.22 -4.33 -7.57
C GLY A 139 -19.47 -3.54 -7.17
N LEU A 140 -19.82 -2.50 -7.93
CA LEU A 140 -21.04 -1.74 -7.69
C LEU A 140 -22.30 -2.63 -7.70
N GLY A 141 -22.39 -3.55 -8.65
CA GLY A 141 -23.55 -4.44 -8.80
C GLY A 141 -23.73 -5.38 -7.62
N VAL A 142 -22.66 -6.03 -7.14
CA VAL A 142 -22.74 -6.93 -5.99
C VAL A 142 -22.99 -6.20 -4.68
N GLU A 143 -22.47 -4.98 -4.52
CA GLU A 143 -22.72 -4.14 -3.33
C GLU A 143 -24.14 -3.60 -3.31
N LEU A 144 -24.69 -3.24 -4.48
CA LEU A 144 -26.06 -2.82 -4.61
C LEU A 144 -27.03 -3.98 -4.34
N LEU A 145 -26.69 -5.17 -4.81
CA LEU A 145 -27.46 -6.38 -4.55
C LEU A 145 -27.37 -6.78 -3.07
N GLY A 146 -26.17 -6.77 -2.50
CA GLY A 146 -25.86 -7.10 -1.11
C GLY A 146 -26.61 -6.21 -0.13
N SER A 147 -26.45 -4.89 -0.25
CA SER A 147 -27.09 -3.92 0.65
C SER A 147 -28.61 -3.90 0.57
N ARG A 148 -29.23 -4.49 -0.47
CA ARG A 148 -30.69 -4.57 -0.62
C ARG A 148 -31.29 -5.92 -0.26
N THR A 149 -30.55 -7.01 -0.49
CA THR A 149 -31.10 -8.38 -0.40
C THR A 149 -30.41 -9.25 0.63
N GLY A 150 -29.27 -8.83 1.16
CA GLY A 150 -28.41 -9.63 2.01
C GLY A 150 -27.51 -10.61 1.25
N PHE A 151 -27.62 -10.74 -0.07
CA PHE A 151 -26.76 -11.59 -0.89
C PHE A 151 -25.87 -10.73 -1.81
N PRO A 152 -24.53 -10.96 -1.88
CA PRO A 152 -23.81 -12.14 -1.40
C PRO A 152 -23.18 -12.00 -0.02
N PHE A 153 -23.25 -10.85 0.67
CA PHE A 153 -22.39 -10.59 1.82
C PHE A 153 -23.03 -10.80 3.22
N GLY A 154 -24.34 -10.96 3.30
CA GLY A 154 -25.12 -10.89 4.54
C GLY A 154 -25.92 -9.61 4.63
N SER A 155 -26.71 -9.42 5.69
CA SER A 155 -27.55 -8.23 5.86
C SER A 155 -26.77 -7.03 6.40
N TYR A 156 -26.69 -5.94 5.63
CA TYR A 156 -26.04 -4.69 6.00
C TYR A 156 -26.65 -3.48 5.28
N SER A 157 -26.38 -2.27 5.78
CA SER A 157 -26.75 -1.02 5.10
C SER A 157 -25.59 -0.02 5.03
N TYR A 158 -25.60 0.83 4.00
CA TYR A 158 -24.68 1.98 3.83
C TYR A 158 -25.29 3.30 4.30
N GLU A 159 -26.34 3.27 5.13
CA GLU A 159 -27.14 4.45 5.48
C GLU A 159 -26.31 5.61 6.03
N THR A 160 -25.28 5.30 6.83
CA THR A 160 -24.39 6.28 7.46
C THR A 160 -23.07 6.48 6.72
N SER A 161 -22.92 5.91 5.52
CA SER A 161 -21.71 6.09 4.73
C SER A 161 -21.51 7.52 4.26
N PRO A 162 -20.28 8.03 4.27
CA PRO A 162 -19.99 9.36 3.77
C PRO A 162 -20.15 9.44 2.24
N PRO A 163 -20.61 10.60 1.72
CA PRO A 163 -20.62 10.85 0.29
C PRO A 163 -19.21 10.96 -0.30
N PRO A 164 -19.05 10.79 -1.63
CA PRO A 164 -20.11 10.57 -2.62
C PRO A 164 -20.53 9.10 -2.68
N THR A 165 -21.82 8.88 -2.90
CA THR A 165 -22.42 7.56 -3.12
C THR A 165 -22.95 7.44 -4.55
N LEU A 166 -23.00 6.22 -5.07
CA LEU A 166 -23.58 5.85 -6.34
C LEU A 166 -24.65 4.80 -6.08
N LEU A 167 -25.91 5.13 -6.33
CA LEU A 167 -27.06 4.24 -6.05
C LEU A 167 -27.05 3.69 -4.61
N THR A 168 -26.70 4.52 -3.62
CA THR A 168 -26.47 4.20 -2.19
C THR A 168 -25.15 3.53 -1.82
N VAL A 169 -24.38 3.04 -2.78
CA VAL A 169 -23.06 2.43 -2.51
C VAL A 169 -21.98 3.53 -2.47
N PRO A 170 -21.13 3.61 -1.45
CA PRO A 170 -20.07 4.61 -1.37
C PRO A 170 -19.08 4.44 -2.52
N LEU A 171 -18.73 5.53 -3.22
CA LEU A 171 -17.89 5.47 -4.42
C LEU A 171 -16.51 4.84 -4.16
N ILE A 172 -16.00 4.94 -2.93
CA ILE A 172 -14.74 4.31 -2.51
C ILE A 172 -14.75 2.78 -2.71
N VAL A 173 -15.91 2.12 -2.56
CA VAL A 173 -16.05 0.66 -2.62
C VAL A 173 -15.81 0.11 -4.04
N PRO A 174 -16.54 0.52 -5.10
CA PRO A 174 -16.29 0.02 -6.46
C PRO A 174 -14.91 0.44 -7.00
N LEU A 175 -14.33 1.54 -6.51
CA LEU A 175 -12.93 1.89 -6.78
C LEU A 175 -11.97 0.87 -6.14
N GLY A 176 -12.16 0.55 -4.86
CA GLY A 176 -11.39 -0.46 -4.13
C GLY A 176 -11.40 -1.83 -4.83
N TRP A 177 -12.58 -2.27 -5.30
CA TRP A 177 -12.73 -3.53 -6.05
C TRP A 177 -11.74 -3.64 -7.22
N PHE A 178 -11.54 -2.58 -8.01
CA PHE A 178 -10.58 -2.58 -9.12
C PHE A 178 -9.14 -2.70 -8.64
N ALA A 179 -8.70 -1.76 -7.80
CA ALA A 179 -7.29 -1.65 -7.46
C ALA A 179 -6.80 -2.84 -6.62
N LEU A 180 -7.60 -3.29 -5.66
CA LEU A 180 -7.22 -4.40 -4.79
C LEU A 180 -7.23 -5.73 -5.55
N THR A 181 -8.20 -5.96 -6.43
CA THR A 181 -8.18 -7.13 -7.33
C THR A 181 -6.92 -7.12 -8.20
N LEU A 182 -6.54 -5.97 -8.76
CA LEU A 182 -5.35 -5.85 -9.59
C LEU A 182 -4.08 -6.20 -8.79
N ALA A 183 -3.93 -5.63 -7.60
CA ALA A 183 -2.80 -5.91 -6.71
C ALA A 183 -2.75 -7.37 -6.26
N ALA A 184 -3.88 -7.91 -5.81
CA ALA A 184 -4.03 -9.29 -5.36
C ALA A 184 -3.75 -10.29 -6.49
N THR A 185 -4.29 -10.06 -7.69
CA THR A 185 -4.01 -10.90 -8.87
C THR A 185 -2.54 -10.84 -9.25
N ARG A 186 -1.94 -9.64 -9.20
CA ARG A 186 -0.52 -9.45 -9.48
C ARG A 186 0.37 -10.07 -8.43
N LEU A 187 -0.06 -10.19 -7.18
CA LEU A 187 0.61 -10.87 -6.06
C LEU A 187 0.35 -12.39 -6.02
N ALA A 188 -0.78 -12.86 -6.51
CA ALA A 188 -1.10 -14.28 -6.64
C ALA A 188 -0.45 -14.94 -7.87
N GLY A 189 0.17 -14.16 -8.76
CA GLY A 189 0.75 -14.67 -10.00
C GLY A 189 -0.33 -15.19 -10.97
N GLY A 190 -1.48 -14.51 -11.00
CA GLY A 190 -2.62 -14.88 -11.84
C GLY A 190 -3.43 -16.08 -11.33
N ARG A 191 -3.14 -16.62 -10.14
CA ARG A 191 -3.94 -17.68 -9.51
C ARG A 191 -5.19 -17.04 -8.88
N ALA A 192 -6.30 -17.09 -9.61
CA ALA A 192 -7.54 -16.39 -9.24
C ALA A 192 -8.03 -16.69 -7.81
N TRP A 193 -8.08 -17.97 -7.41
CA TRP A 193 -8.56 -18.37 -6.07
C TRP A 193 -7.70 -17.80 -4.93
N LEU A 194 -6.40 -17.63 -5.18
CA LEU A 194 -5.45 -17.09 -4.23
C LEU A 194 -5.53 -15.56 -4.19
N ALA A 195 -5.84 -14.91 -5.33
CA ALA A 195 -6.16 -13.49 -5.36
C ALA A 195 -7.43 -13.20 -4.54
N GLY A 196 -8.47 -14.02 -4.67
CA GLY A 196 -9.67 -13.95 -3.83
C GLY A 196 -9.33 -14.09 -2.34
N LEU A 197 -8.45 -15.04 -1.97
CA LEU A 197 -8.03 -15.19 -0.56
C LEU A 197 -7.24 -13.98 -0.04
N LEU A 198 -6.38 -13.38 -0.87
CA LEU A 198 -5.68 -12.15 -0.52
C LEU A 198 -6.68 -10.99 -0.29
N MET A 199 -7.75 -10.91 -1.09
CA MET A 199 -8.81 -9.93 -0.89
C MET A 199 -9.57 -10.15 0.42
N VAL A 200 -9.94 -11.40 0.74
CA VAL A 200 -10.55 -11.74 2.04
C VAL A 200 -9.63 -11.38 3.21
N ALA A 201 -8.33 -11.68 3.11
CA ALA A 201 -7.40 -11.36 4.18
C ALA A 201 -7.25 -9.84 4.39
N TRP A 202 -7.39 -9.04 3.33
CA TRP A 202 -7.47 -7.58 3.43
C TRP A 202 -8.81 -7.12 4.03
N ASP A 203 -9.93 -7.73 3.63
CA ASP A 203 -11.27 -7.46 4.14
C ASP A 203 -11.40 -7.71 5.65
N VAL A 204 -10.80 -8.79 6.17
CA VAL A 204 -10.70 -9.07 7.62
C VAL A 204 -10.13 -7.88 8.40
N GLY A 205 -9.18 -7.12 7.81
CA GLY A 205 -8.62 -5.92 8.43
C GLY A 205 -9.46 -4.67 8.24
N LEU A 206 -10.15 -4.58 7.11
CA LEU A 206 -11.02 -3.46 6.79
C LEU A 206 -12.27 -3.44 7.67
N GLU A 207 -12.87 -4.62 7.90
CA GLU A 207 -14.15 -4.78 8.60
C GLU A 207 -14.18 -4.08 9.97
N PRO A 208 -13.23 -4.36 10.90
CA PRO A 208 -13.12 -3.62 12.15
C PRO A 208 -13.14 -2.09 11.93
N LEU A 209 -12.28 -1.58 11.05
CA LEU A 209 -12.12 -0.15 10.84
C LEU A 209 -13.42 0.50 10.35
N MET A 210 -14.06 -0.10 9.34
CA MET A 210 -15.23 0.47 8.68
C MET A 210 -16.50 0.37 9.52
N THR A 211 -16.69 -0.72 10.26
CA THR A 211 -17.81 -0.82 11.21
C THR A 211 -17.65 0.15 12.37
N ALA A 212 -16.43 0.36 12.88
CA ALA A 212 -16.18 1.37 13.92
C ALA A 212 -16.49 2.80 13.45
N GLN A 213 -16.21 3.08 12.17
CA GLN A 213 -16.54 4.36 11.53
C GLN A 213 -18.00 4.43 11.04
N ARG A 214 -18.79 3.37 11.25
CA ARG A 214 -20.18 3.25 10.79
C ARG A 214 -20.33 3.47 9.28
N TYR A 215 -19.35 3.05 8.49
CA TYR A 215 -19.48 3.14 7.03
C TYR A 215 -20.54 2.15 6.54
N TRP A 216 -20.51 0.94 7.06
CA TRP A 216 -21.63 0.01 6.96
C TRP A 216 -22.10 -0.42 8.33
N LEU A 217 -23.40 -0.72 8.40
CA LEU A 217 -24.07 -1.21 9.59
C LEU A 217 -24.52 -2.64 9.32
N TRP A 218 -23.90 -3.59 9.99
CA TRP A 218 -24.31 -4.99 9.94
C TRP A 218 -25.59 -5.21 10.76
N SER A 219 -26.54 -5.95 10.19
CA SER A 219 -27.81 -6.35 10.85
C SER A 219 -28.06 -7.86 10.73
N ASP A 220 -27.04 -8.62 10.33
CA ASP A 220 -27.11 -10.06 10.15
C ASP A 220 -27.32 -10.81 11.49
N PRO A 221 -28.19 -11.84 11.55
CA PRO A 221 -28.45 -12.58 12.78
C PRO A 221 -27.28 -13.42 13.29
N ALA A 222 -26.28 -13.72 12.45
CA ALA A 222 -25.14 -14.56 12.79
C ALA A 222 -23.80 -13.86 12.53
N PRO A 223 -23.45 -12.80 13.29
CA PRO A 223 -22.18 -12.09 13.11
C PRO A 223 -21.00 -12.99 13.49
N LEU A 224 -19.91 -12.88 12.73
CA LEU A 224 -18.66 -13.62 12.94
C LEU A 224 -17.52 -12.70 13.37
N TRP A 225 -17.24 -11.64 12.59
CA TRP A 225 -16.08 -10.78 12.79
C TRP A 225 -16.44 -9.32 12.53
N ALA A 226 -16.24 -8.46 13.54
CA ALA A 226 -16.61 -7.04 13.50
C ALA A 226 -18.06 -6.77 13.04
N GLY A 227 -18.98 -7.71 13.28
CA GLY A 227 -20.38 -7.65 12.83
C GLY A 227 -20.64 -8.38 11.52
N ALA A 228 -19.63 -8.57 10.66
CA ALA A 228 -19.78 -9.28 9.39
C ALA A 228 -20.01 -10.79 9.62
N PRO A 229 -20.98 -11.42 8.93
CA PRO A 229 -21.18 -12.86 8.99
C PRO A 229 -20.13 -13.62 8.16
N LEU A 230 -20.06 -14.96 8.32
CA LEU A 230 -19.20 -15.82 7.47
C LEU A 230 -19.49 -15.61 5.97
N GLN A 231 -20.75 -15.35 5.64
CA GLN A 231 -21.22 -15.12 4.29
C GLN A 231 -20.47 -13.97 3.60
N ASN A 232 -20.11 -12.90 4.32
CA ASN A 232 -19.34 -11.78 3.79
C ASN A 232 -18.01 -12.26 3.21
N PHE A 233 -17.23 -12.99 4.00
CA PHE A 233 -15.90 -13.46 3.61
C PHE A 233 -15.96 -14.47 2.45
N VAL A 234 -16.99 -15.32 2.40
CA VAL A 234 -17.23 -16.22 1.26
C VAL A 234 -17.59 -15.41 0.01
N GLY A 235 -18.45 -14.39 0.14
CA GLY A 235 -18.82 -13.48 -0.95
C GLY A 235 -17.60 -12.76 -1.51
N TRP A 236 -16.77 -12.17 -0.66
CA TRP A 236 -15.49 -11.54 -1.04
C TRP A 236 -14.57 -12.51 -1.77
N TRP A 237 -14.46 -13.74 -1.27
CA TRP A 237 -13.64 -14.76 -1.93
C TRP A 237 -14.15 -15.09 -3.33
N VAL A 238 -15.46 -15.32 -3.50
CA VAL A 238 -16.07 -15.69 -4.78
C VAL A 238 -15.97 -14.54 -5.79
N VAL A 239 -16.39 -13.33 -5.41
CA VAL A 239 -16.35 -12.15 -6.28
C VAL A 239 -14.91 -11.81 -6.64
N GLY A 240 -14.01 -11.76 -5.65
CA GLY A 240 -12.59 -11.48 -5.87
C GLY A 240 -11.91 -12.52 -6.76
N THR A 241 -12.23 -13.81 -6.58
CA THR A 241 -11.75 -14.88 -7.46
C THR A 241 -12.28 -14.72 -8.89
N GLY A 242 -13.56 -14.41 -9.07
CA GLY A 242 -14.17 -14.20 -10.38
C GLY A 242 -13.55 -13.02 -11.13
N LEU A 243 -13.37 -11.89 -10.45
CA LEU A 243 -12.72 -10.71 -11.02
C LEU A 243 -11.26 -10.97 -11.36
N ALA A 244 -10.50 -11.60 -10.46
CA ALA A 244 -9.12 -11.98 -10.71
C ALA A 244 -8.99 -12.92 -11.92
N TRP A 245 -9.88 -13.90 -12.03
CA TRP A 245 -9.95 -14.78 -13.19
C TRP A 245 -10.21 -13.99 -14.47
N ALA A 246 -11.20 -13.09 -14.48
CA ALA A 246 -11.50 -12.25 -15.64
C ALA A 246 -10.31 -11.36 -16.03
N PHE A 247 -9.60 -10.78 -15.07
CA PHE A 247 -8.37 -10.00 -15.32
C PHE A 247 -7.31 -10.85 -16.02
N THR A 248 -7.13 -12.11 -15.61
CA THR A 248 -6.20 -13.02 -16.30
C THR A 248 -6.63 -13.38 -17.73
N ARG A 249 -7.92 -13.30 -18.06
CA ARG A 249 -8.42 -13.49 -19.43
C ARG A 249 -8.24 -12.23 -20.28
N ILE A 250 -8.47 -11.06 -19.71
CA ILE A 250 -8.31 -9.76 -20.42
C ILE A 250 -6.83 -9.46 -20.68
N ALA A 251 -5.97 -9.74 -19.70
CA ALA A 251 -4.55 -9.33 -19.69
C ALA A 251 -3.63 -10.45 -19.17
N PRO A 252 -3.55 -11.62 -19.83
CA PRO A 252 -2.79 -12.78 -19.32
C PRO A 252 -1.29 -12.49 -19.08
N GLY A 253 -0.67 -11.69 -19.95
CA GLY A 253 0.74 -11.30 -19.84
C GLY A 253 1.08 -10.40 -18.65
N LEU A 254 0.07 -9.76 -18.02
CA LEU A 254 0.29 -8.89 -16.86
C LEU A 254 0.55 -9.67 -15.57
N PHE A 255 0.00 -10.89 -15.46
CA PHE A 255 -0.09 -11.62 -14.21
C PHE A 255 0.79 -12.87 -14.13
N GLY A 256 1.57 -13.18 -15.17
CA GLY A 256 2.60 -14.22 -15.11
C GLY A 256 2.15 -15.62 -15.55
N ARG A 257 1.15 -15.74 -16.44
CA ARG A 257 0.93 -16.98 -17.22
C ARG A 257 1.77 -17.05 -18.51
N SER A 258 2.94 -16.42 -18.51
CA SER A 258 3.98 -16.58 -19.52
C SER A 258 5.37 -16.43 -18.87
N GLY A 259 6.11 -17.54 -18.80
CA GLY A 259 7.58 -17.61 -18.84
C GLY A 259 8.40 -17.01 -17.69
N ARG A 260 9.07 -17.90 -16.94
CA ARG A 260 10.35 -17.75 -16.23
C ARG A 260 11.02 -16.37 -16.28
N GLY A 261 11.19 -15.77 -15.09
CA GLY A 261 12.05 -14.61 -14.87
C GLY A 261 12.19 -14.33 -13.38
N TRP A 262 12.93 -15.18 -12.68
CA TRP A 262 13.27 -15.03 -11.26
C TRP A 262 14.43 -14.06 -11.09
N GLY A 263 14.30 -13.10 -10.18
CA GLY A 263 15.40 -12.24 -9.75
C GLY A 263 15.05 -11.52 -8.45
N TRP A 264 15.66 -11.95 -7.35
CA TRP A 264 15.58 -11.31 -6.03
C TRP A 264 15.83 -9.79 -6.11
N PRO A 265 15.17 -8.95 -5.29
CA PRO A 265 15.47 -7.53 -5.24
C PRO A 265 16.71 -7.27 -4.38
N VAL A 266 17.58 -6.40 -4.89
CA VAL A 266 18.77 -5.85 -4.25
C VAL A 266 19.96 -6.81 -4.19
N GLN A 267 20.76 -6.77 -5.25
CA GLN A 267 22.20 -6.98 -5.15
C GLN A 267 22.84 -5.65 -5.53
N GLU A 268 23.41 -4.96 -4.54
CA GLU A 268 24.30 -3.83 -4.79
C GLU A 268 25.43 -4.33 -5.70
N ARG A 269 25.52 -3.79 -6.92
CA ARG A 269 26.73 -3.98 -7.72
C ARG A 269 27.84 -3.20 -7.04
N ALA A 270 28.73 -3.91 -6.35
CA ALA A 270 30.04 -3.41 -5.98
C ALA A 270 30.80 -3.05 -7.28
N ALA A 271 30.75 -1.78 -7.67
CA ALA A 271 31.52 -1.28 -8.79
C ALA A 271 32.95 -0.96 -8.32
N GLY A 272 33.89 -1.79 -8.78
CA GLY A 272 35.28 -1.41 -9.10
C GLY A 272 36.17 -0.87 -7.98
N ARG A 273 37.25 -1.61 -7.69
CA ARG A 273 38.42 -1.12 -6.95
C ARG A 273 38.98 0.13 -7.64
N VAL A 274 39.11 1.24 -6.90
CA VAL A 274 39.85 2.45 -7.31
C VAL A 274 41.15 2.50 -6.49
N PRO A 275 42.32 2.86 -7.06
CA PRO A 275 43.58 2.85 -6.33
C PRO A 275 43.60 3.94 -5.24
N VAL A 276 44.24 3.59 -4.13
CA VAL A 276 44.41 4.43 -2.95
C VAL A 276 45.35 5.60 -3.27
N ALA A 277 44.86 6.83 -3.10
CA ALA A 277 45.69 8.01 -2.93
C ALA A 277 45.35 8.66 -1.59
N PHE A 278 46.36 8.80 -0.73
CA PHE A 278 46.27 9.45 0.57
C PHE A 278 46.17 10.97 0.41
N ARG A 279 45.07 11.61 0.86
CA ARG A 279 45.08 12.97 1.43
C ARG A 279 43.73 13.38 2.03
N ALA A 280 43.82 13.92 3.26
CA ALA A 280 42.83 14.63 4.09
C ALA A 280 41.49 13.90 4.36
N GLU A 281 41.01 13.95 5.62
CA GLU A 281 39.82 13.26 6.12
C GLU A 281 38.53 13.61 5.35
N ALA A 282 38.31 12.93 4.22
CA ALA A 282 37.10 13.06 3.42
C ALA A 282 36.00 12.15 3.99
N VAL A 283 34.81 12.73 4.22
CA VAL A 283 33.58 11.98 4.48
C VAL A 283 33.41 10.95 3.35
N SER A 284 33.46 9.65 3.67
CA SER A 284 33.24 8.59 2.69
C SER A 284 31.76 8.57 2.29
N VAL A 285 31.45 9.16 1.13
CA VAL A 285 30.10 9.16 0.54
C VAL A 285 30.00 8.02 -0.46
N GLU A 286 28.98 7.17 -0.32
CA GLU A 286 28.76 6.11 -1.31
C GLU A 286 28.18 6.71 -2.60
N PRO A 287 28.56 6.22 -3.79
CA PRO A 287 27.90 6.60 -5.03
C PRO A 287 26.37 6.43 -4.90
N ALA A 288 25.61 7.27 -5.60
CA ALA A 288 24.15 7.21 -5.56
C ALA A 288 23.65 5.75 -5.77
N PRO A 289 22.96 5.13 -4.79
CA PRO A 289 22.33 3.85 -5.02
C PRO A 289 21.35 4.02 -6.17
N ARG A 290 21.42 3.13 -7.16
CA ARG A 290 20.49 3.08 -8.29
C ARG A 290 19.57 1.88 -8.09
N PRO A 291 18.56 1.97 -7.20
CA PRO A 291 17.61 0.88 -7.03
C PRO A 291 16.92 0.66 -8.37
N ASP A 292 16.90 -0.58 -8.85
CA ASP A 292 16.21 -0.95 -10.08
C ASP A 292 14.69 -0.97 -9.84
N LEU A 293 14.05 0.19 -9.95
CA LEU A 293 12.60 0.33 -9.76
C LEU A 293 11.78 -0.36 -10.86
N SER A 294 12.40 -0.80 -11.95
CA SER A 294 11.70 -1.50 -13.04
C SER A 294 11.07 -2.83 -12.59
N ARG A 295 11.64 -3.44 -11.53
CA ARG A 295 11.14 -4.67 -10.91
C ARG A 295 9.93 -4.44 -10.00
N LEU A 296 9.67 -3.18 -9.60
CA LEU A 296 8.53 -2.87 -8.77
C LEU A 296 7.24 -3.09 -9.55
N SER A 297 6.30 -3.78 -8.92
CA SER A 297 4.99 -4.06 -9.51
C SER A 297 3.89 -3.57 -8.59
N PHE A 298 2.69 -3.41 -9.15
CA PHE A 298 1.51 -2.99 -8.39
C PHE A 298 1.12 -3.94 -7.24
N ALA A 299 1.71 -5.15 -7.20
CA ALA A 299 1.60 -6.05 -6.04
C ALA A 299 2.14 -5.42 -4.74
N VAL A 300 2.93 -4.34 -4.81
CA VAL A 300 3.41 -3.57 -3.65
C VAL A 300 2.28 -2.92 -2.84
N ALA A 301 1.09 -2.75 -3.42
CA ALA A 301 -0.09 -2.25 -2.68
C ALA A 301 -0.43 -3.14 -1.47
N TYR A 302 -0.31 -4.48 -1.62
CA TYR A 302 -0.65 -5.42 -0.56
C TYR A 302 0.25 -5.32 0.68
N PRO A 303 1.59 -5.36 0.59
CA PRO A 303 2.45 -5.15 1.76
C PRO A 303 2.36 -3.73 2.32
N VAL A 304 1.95 -2.74 1.54
CA VAL A 304 1.65 -1.39 2.06
C VAL A 304 0.38 -1.43 2.92
N GLU A 305 -0.71 -2.06 2.46
CA GLU A 305 -1.90 -2.25 3.29
C GLU A 305 -1.63 -3.12 4.52
N LEU A 306 -0.78 -4.16 4.39
CA LEU A 306 -0.33 -4.98 5.52
C LEU A 306 0.35 -4.15 6.63
N PHE A 307 0.95 -3.02 6.28
CA PHE A 307 1.51 -2.08 7.25
C PHE A 307 0.42 -1.14 7.80
N PHE A 308 -0.34 -0.49 6.92
CA PHE A 308 -1.28 0.57 7.32
C PHE A 308 -2.53 0.06 8.03
N LEU A 309 -3.11 -1.08 7.66
CA LEU A 309 -4.35 -1.58 8.27
C LEU A 309 -4.14 -2.01 9.72
N PRO A 310 -3.23 -2.96 10.04
CA PRO A 310 -2.90 -3.27 11.43
C PRO A 310 -2.41 -2.05 12.20
N GLY A 311 -1.54 -1.23 11.59
CA GLY A 311 -1.02 -0.02 12.22
C GLY A 311 -2.12 0.97 12.59
N GLY A 312 -3.08 1.20 11.70
CA GLY A 312 -4.26 2.03 11.94
C GLY A 312 -5.12 1.49 13.09
N LEU A 313 -5.35 0.17 13.14
CA LEU A 313 -6.10 -0.48 14.22
C LEU A 313 -5.41 -0.31 15.58
N VAL A 314 -4.08 -0.44 15.64
CA VAL A 314 -3.30 -0.15 16.86
C VAL A 314 -3.51 1.30 17.31
N LEU A 315 -3.45 2.26 16.39
CA LEU A 315 -3.60 3.69 16.72
C LEU A 315 -5.00 4.04 17.27
N VAL A 316 -6.03 3.27 16.92
CA VAL A 316 -7.39 3.43 17.47
C VAL A 316 -7.68 2.47 18.64
N GLY A 317 -6.64 1.84 19.21
CA GLY A 317 -6.76 0.99 20.41
C GLY A 317 -7.33 -0.41 20.18
N ARG A 318 -7.40 -0.87 18.93
CA ARG A 318 -7.96 -2.17 18.53
C ARG A 318 -6.87 -3.22 18.33
N TYR A 319 -6.17 -3.54 19.41
CA TYR A 319 -4.97 -4.38 19.37
C TYR A 319 -5.23 -5.82 18.95
N LEU A 320 -6.36 -6.41 19.38
CA LEU A 320 -6.73 -7.78 19.02
C LEU A 320 -7.00 -7.87 17.52
N GLU A 321 -7.80 -6.96 17.00
CA GLU A 321 -8.14 -6.88 15.58
C GLU A 321 -6.91 -6.57 14.73
N ALA A 322 -6.00 -5.72 15.21
CA ALA A 322 -4.71 -5.50 14.55
C ALA A 322 -3.88 -6.78 14.46
N GLY A 323 -3.82 -7.57 15.54
CA GLY A 323 -3.12 -8.86 15.58
C GLY A 323 -3.72 -9.89 14.61
N VAL A 324 -5.04 -10.05 14.63
CA VAL A 324 -5.76 -10.95 13.71
C VAL A 324 -5.55 -10.52 12.25
N THR A 325 -5.67 -9.22 11.96
CA THR A 325 -5.43 -8.66 10.62
C THR A 325 -4.03 -8.94 10.13
N LEU A 326 -3.02 -8.67 10.97
CA LEU A 326 -1.63 -8.90 10.64
C LEU A 326 -1.38 -10.39 10.32
N LEU A 327 -1.88 -11.29 11.16
CA LEU A 327 -1.74 -12.74 10.96
C LEU A 327 -2.45 -13.22 9.69
N ALA A 328 -3.68 -12.77 9.44
CA ALA A 328 -4.44 -13.13 8.25
C ALA A 328 -3.74 -12.69 6.96
N MET A 329 -3.33 -11.42 6.91
CA MET A 329 -2.65 -10.86 5.73
C MET A 329 -1.24 -11.46 5.54
N LEU A 330 -0.48 -11.71 6.61
CA LEU A 330 0.81 -12.42 6.53
C LEU A 330 0.63 -13.85 6.04
N GLY A 331 -0.37 -14.57 6.54
CA GLY A 331 -0.69 -15.93 6.13
C GLY A 331 -1.03 -16.01 4.64
N ALA A 332 -1.91 -15.13 4.16
CA ALA A 332 -2.27 -15.07 2.74
C ALA A 332 -1.06 -14.69 1.86
N LEU A 333 -0.22 -13.75 2.31
CA LEU A 333 1.02 -13.37 1.62
C LEU A 333 2.03 -14.53 1.57
N ALA A 334 2.21 -15.25 2.68
CA ALA A 334 3.11 -16.40 2.76
C ALA A 334 2.64 -17.52 1.81
N LEU A 335 1.34 -17.82 1.80
CA LEU A 335 0.74 -18.77 0.86
C LEU A 335 0.94 -18.32 -0.59
N ALA A 336 0.76 -17.04 -0.90
CA ALA A 336 0.95 -16.53 -2.24
C ALA A 336 2.41 -16.63 -2.72
N ARG A 337 3.38 -16.43 -1.82
CA ARG A 337 4.80 -16.65 -2.11
C ARG A 337 5.13 -18.12 -2.29
N ALA A 338 4.63 -18.99 -1.41
CA ALA A 338 4.84 -20.43 -1.49
C ALA A 338 4.27 -21.03 -2.80
N ALA A 339 3.08 -20.56 -3.22
CA ALA A 339 2.44 -21.01 -4.45
C ALA A 339 3.18 -20.57 -5.73
N ARG A 340 4.02 -19.53 -5.66
CA ARG A 340 4.89 -19.09 -6.76
C ARG A 340 6.20 -19.84 -6.84
N GLY A 341 6.78 -20.24 -5.71
CA GLY A 341 8.03 -21.00 -5.69
C GLY A 341 7.91 -22.43 -6.23
N ARG A 342 6.67 -22.92 -6.43
CA ARG A 342 6.34 -24.24 -6.96
C ARG A 342 5.93 -24.25 -8.45
N ALA A 343 6.06 -23.12 -9.15
CA ALA A 343 5.68 -22.95 -10.56
C ALA A 343 6.90 -22.59 -11.42
#